data_AF-A0A8J4BKE2-F1
#
_entry.id   AF-A0A8J4BKE2-F1
#
_cell.length_a   1.000
_cell.length_b   1.000
_cell.length_c   1.000
_cell.angle_alpha   90.00
_cell.angle_beta   90.00
_cell.angle_gamma   90.00
#
_symmetry.space_group_name_H-M   'P 1'
#
loop_
_entity.id
_entity.type
_entity.pdbx_description
1 polymer ?
#
loop_
_entity_poly.entity_id
_entity_poly.type
_entity_poly.pdbx_seq_one_letter_code
_entity_poly.pdbx_strand_id
1 'polypeptide(L)'
;MATVEALVRDIASPQDLQVALADGKPVVLHFWATWCEPCKQMDAVLAQLAADLLGIACMRLEAEAVDDVTIQYGVTTVPYFIFLRGGEVVDRLEGADPPALTAKATALARGGSVATSSGTAAASAKVAAAAAGGGDSGATDSGGVFGRIKYLLSTWPVVVFMKGSSDAPRCGFSGRVVEALNKLAVCRVASASLHVQPGRMGGPSAVVHFHSGD
;
A
#
# COMPACT_ATOMS: atom_id res chain seq x y z
N MET A 1 -35.20 -13.02 1.13
CA MET A 1 -33.84 -13.43 0.73
C MET A 1 -32.88 -12.49 1.43
N ALA A 2 -32.04 -12.98 2.36
CA ALA A 2 -30.93 -12.18 2.83
C ALA A 2 -30.02 -11.87 1.63
N THR A 3 -29.63 -10.61 1.44
CA THR A 3 -28.65 -10.25 0.43
C THR A 3 -27.33 -10.96 0.75
N VAL A 4 -26.65 -11.51 -0.25
CA VAL A 4 -25.38 -12.23 -0.09
C VAL A 4 -24.30 -11.41 0.63
N GLU A 5 -24.39 -10.09 0.53
CA GLU A 5 -23.54 -9.13 1.23
C GLU A 5 -23.69 -9.17 2.76
N ALA A 6 -24.86 -9.54 3.28
CA ALA A 6 -25.12 -9.61 4.73
C ALA A 6 -24.34 -10.74 5.44
N LEU A 7 -23.69 -11.62 4.69
CA LEU A 7 -22.85 -12.70 5.23
C LEU A 7 -21.39 -12.27 5.44
N VAL A 8 -20.98 -11.13 4.88
CA VAL A 8 -19.66 -10.55 5.11
C VAL A 8 -19.76 -9.61 6.31
N ARG A 9 -18.93 -9.85 7.32
CA ARG A 9 -18.90 -9.01 8.53
C ARG A 9 -17.95 -7.83 8.35
N ASP A 10 -18.45 -6.61 8.56
CA ASP A 10 -17.61 -5.43 8.71
C ASP A 10 -16.96 -5.37 10.10
N ILE A 11 -15.66 -5.08 10.12
CA ILE A 11 -14.85 -4.91 11.32
C ILE A 11 -14.45 -3.44 11.41
N ALA A 12 -14.91 -2.75 12.44
CA ALA A 12 -14.71 -1.33 12.65
C ALA A 12 -13.65 -1.00 13.71
N SER A 13 -13.21 -1.99 14.49
CA SER A 13 -12.23 -1.79 15.57
C SER A 13 -11.37 -3.03 15.81
N PRO A 14 -10.22 -2.89 16.49
CA PRO A 14 -9.40 -4.03 16.93
C PRO A 14 -10.17 -4.99 17.84
N GLN A 15 -11.04 -4.46 18.72
CA GLN A 15 -11.85 -5.27 19.63
C GLN A 15 -12.89 -6.11 18.86
N ASP A 16 -13.52 -5.54 17.84
CA ASP A 16 -14.46 -6.27 16.98
C ASP A 16 -13.78 -7.44 16.28
N LEU A 17 -12.54 -7.24 15.81
CA LEU A 17 -11.74 -8.30 15.21
C LEU A 17 -11.48 -9.41 16.23
N GLN A 18 -11.03 -9.08 17.44
CA GLN A 18 -10.73 -10.08 18.46
C GLN A 18 -11.96 -10.90 18.85
N VAL A 19 -13.12 -10.23 19.01
CA VAL A 19 -14.39 -10.92 19.26
C VAL A 19 -14.75 -11.84 18.10
N ALA A 20 -14.56 -11.40 16.85
CA ALA A 20 -14.87 -12.22 15.68
C ALA A 20 -13.94 -13.44 15.53
N LEU A 21 -12.67 -13.31 15.92
CA LEU A 21 -11.70 -14.42 15.89
C LEU A 21 -11.96 -15.45 17.00
N ALA A 22 -12.57 -15.05 18.11
CA ALA A 22 -12.91 -15.95 19.21
C ALA A 22 -13.92 -17.05 18.82
N ASP A 23 -14.67 -16.87 17.72
CA ASP A 23 -15.61 -17.87 17.18
C ASP A 23 -14.90 -19.14 16.67
N GLY A 24 -13.57 -19.13 16.54
CA GLY A 24 -12.76 -20.30 16.18
C GLY A 24 -12.90 -20.78 14.73
N LYS A 25 -13.79 -20.17 13.94
CA LYS A 25 -13.90 -20.42 12.50
C LYS A 25 -12.64 -19.93 11.77
N PRO A 26 -12.18 -20.62 10.73
CA PRO A 26 -11.19 -20.06 9.82
C PRO A 26 -11.74 -18.78 9.18
N VAL A 27 -10.89 -17.77 9.01
CA VAL A 27 -11.31 -16.43 8.58
C VAL A 27 -10.61 -16.03 7.29
N VAL A 28 -11.36 -15.40 6.38
CA VAL A 28 -10.81 -14.59 5.29
C VAL A 28 -11.08 -13.13 5.63
N LEU A 29 -10.01 -12.35 5.80
CA LEU A 29 -10.07 -10.94 6.18
C LEU A 29 -9.61 -10.06 5.01
N HIS A 30 -10.52 -9.25 4.47
CA HIS A 30 -10.28 -8.32 3.36
C HIS A 30 -9.99 -6.90 3.88
N PHE A 31 -8.78 -6.41 3.62
CA PHE A 31 -8.39 -5.02 3.82
C PHE A 31 -8.72 -4.23 2.55
N TRP A 32 -9.56 -3.22 2.70
CA TRP A 32 -10.07 -2.41 1.58
C TRP A 32 -9.97 -0.91 1.88
N ALA A 33 -10.29 -0.08 0.88
CA ALA A 33 -10.44 1.36 1.05
C ALA A 33 -11.51 1.92 0.10
N THR A 34 -12.16 3.02 0.48
CA THR A 34 -13.20 3.68 -0.34
C THR A 34 -12.72 4.18 -1.70
N TRP A 35 -11.43 4.50 -1.82
CA TRP A 35 -10.79 4.94 -3.06
C TRP A 35 -10.29 3.80 -3.96
N CYS A 36 -10.49 2.55 -3.55
CA CYS A 36 -10.00 1.36 -4.25
C CYS A 36 -11.10 0.75 -5.13
N GLU A 37 -11.11 1.06 -6.43
CA GLU A 37 -12.08 0.48 -7.37
C GLU A 37 -11.99 -1.06 -7.46
N PRO A 38 -10.80 -1.68 -7.55
CA PRO A 38 -10.69 -3.14 -7.57
C PRO A 38 -11.26 -3.82 -6.32
N CYS A 39 -11.31 -3.12 -5.17
CA CYS A 39 -11.88 -3.66 -3.94
C CYS A 39 -13.37 -3.97 -4.09
N LYS A 40 -14.13 -3.19 -4.88
CA LYS A 40 -15.56 -3.43 -5.13
C LYS A 40 -15.81 -4.76 -5.84
N GLN A 41 -14.96 -5.10 -6.81
CA GLN A 41 -15.03 -6.40 -7.48
C GLN A 41 -14.74 -7.53 -6.48
N MET A 42 -13.73 -7.33 -5.63
CA MET A 42 -13.35 -8.34 -4.64
C MET A 42 -14.39 -8.51 -3.54
N ASP A 43 -15.13 -7.46 -3.18
CA ASP A 43 -16.25 -7.53 -2.23
C ASP A 43 -17.34 -8.48 -2.74
N ALA A 44 -17.67 -8.42 -4.04
CA ALA A 44 -18.63 -9.34 -4.64
C ALA A 44 -18.14 -10.80 -4.61
N VAL A 45 -16.84 -11.04 -4.84
CA VAL A 45 -16.24 -12.38 -4.76
C VAL A 45 -16.28 -12.88 -3.31
N LEU A 46 -15.93 -12.02 -2.35
CA LEU A 46 -15.93 -12.36 -0.92
C LEU A 46 -17.35 -12.68 -0.42
N ALA A 47 -18.36 -11.93 -0.86
CA ALA A 47 -19.76 -12.19 -0.55
C ALA A 47 -20.23 -13.54 -1.11
N GLN A 48 -19.83 -13.89 -2.33
CA GLN A 48 -20.13 -15.21 -2.90
C GLN A 48 -19.46 -16.34 -2.09
N LEU A 49 -18.19 -16.17 -1.70
CA LEU A 49 -17.50 -17.13 -0.84
C LEU A 49 -18.16 -17.30 0.52
N ALA A 50 -18.68 -16.22 1.11
CA ALA A 50 -19.42 -16.26 2.38
C ALA A 50 -20.71 -17.09 2.26
N ALA A 51 -21.38 -17.05 1.09
CA ALA A 51 -22.56 -17.85 0.81
C ALA A 51 -22.24 -19.33 0.56
N ASP A 52 -21.16 -19.60 -0.17
CA ASP A 52 -20.82 -20.96 -0.61
C ASP A 52 -20.04 -21.77 0.44
N LEU A 53 -19.24 -21.09 1.29
CA LEU A 53 -18.34 -21.73 2.25
C LEU A 53 -18.76 -21.42 3.69
N LEU A 54 -19.87 -21.99 4.14
CA LEU A 54 -20.43 -21.76 5.50
C LEU A 54 -19.49 -22.13 6.67
N GLY A 55 -18.43 -22.90 6.38
CA GLY A 55 -17.41 -23.31 7.35
C GLY A 55 -16.31 -22.28 7.61
N ILE A 56 -16.28 -21.17 6.87
CA ILE A 56 -15.36 -20.04 7.10
C ILE A 56 -16.15 -18.78 7.43
N ALA A 57 -15.49 -17.81 8.08
CA ALA A 57 -16.03 -16.47 8.26
C ALA A 57 -15.35 -15.52 7.25
N CYS A 58 -16.16 -14.80 6.48
CA CYS A 58 -15.68 -13.74 5.61
C CYS A 58 -15.87 -12.39 6.29
N MET A 59 -14.79 -11.62 6.38
CA MET A 59 -14.77 -10.33 7.07
C MET A 59 -14.07 -9.30 6.21
N ARG A 60 -14.43 -8.02 6.38
CA ARG A 60 -13.75 -6.90 5.74
C ARG A 60 -13.45 -5.81 6.78
N LEU A 61 -12.37 -5.07 6.58
CA LEU A 61 -12.03 -3.89 7.37
C LEU A 61 -11.44 -2.81 6.47
N GLU A 62 -11.82 -1.56 6.72
CA GLU A 62 -11.24 -0.43 5.99
C GLU A 62 -9.84 -0.14 6.55
N ALA A 63 -8.82 -0.27 5.71
CA ALA A 63 -7.43 -0.26 6.14
C ALA A 63 -7.03 1.05 6.83
N GLU A 64 -7.58 2.18 6.37
CA GLU A 64 -7.31 3.51 6.92
C GLU A 64 -8.13 3.82 8.18
N ALA A 65 -9.25 3.12 8.41
CA ALA A 65 -10.08 3.29 9.60
C ALA A 65 -9.55 2.50 10.80
N VAL A 66 -8.83 1.41 10.56
CA VAL A 66 -8.29 0.51 11.58
C VAL A 66 -6.76 0.36 11.46
N ASP A 67 -6.05 1.49 11.43
CA ASP A 67 -4.61 1.60 11.12
C ASP A 67 -3.72 0.67 11.97
N ASP A 68 -3.99 0.55 13.28
CA ASP A 68 -3.22 -0.32 14.17
C ASP A 68 -3.26 -1.79 13.73
N VAL A 69 -4.43 -2.27 13.28
CA VAL A 69 -4.61 -3.63 12.78
C VAL A 69 -3.94 -3.80 11.42
N THR A 70 -4.10 -2.81 10.53
CA THR A 70 -3.44 -2.76 9.22
C THR A 70 -1.91 -2.88 9.36
N ILE A 71 -1.31 -2.12 10.28
CA ILE A 71 0.12 -2.16 10.59
C ILE A 71 0.49 -3.52 11.20
N GLN A 72 -0.28 -4.03 12.15
CA GLN A 72 -0.03 -5.33 12.79
C GLN A 72 0.05 -6.46 11.77
N TYR A 73 -0.84 -6.47 10.77
CA TYR A 73 -0.82 -7.47 9.72
C TYR A 73 0.16 -7.16 8.57
N GLY A 74 0.86 -6.02 8.60
CA GLY A 74 1.84 -5.62 7.59
C GLY A 74 1.23 -5.31 6.23
N VAL A 75 0.02 -4.76 6.21
CA VAL A 75 -0.70 -4.42 4.98
C VAL A 75 -0.24 -3.04 4.49
N THR A 76 0.32 -2.99 3.27
CA THR A 76 0.84 -1.75 2.67
C THR A 76 0.06 -1.29 1.44
N THR A 77 -0.77 -2.16 0.89
CA THR A 77 -1.53 -1.99 -0.35
C THR A 77 -2.91 -2.61 -0.17
N VAL A 78 -3.91 -2.12 -0.91
CA VAL A 78 -5.25 -2.71 -0.96
C VAL A 78 -5.68 -2.90 -2.42
N PRO A 79 -6.50 -3.92 -2.74
CA PRO A 79 -7.06 -4.92 -1.82
C PRO A 79 -6.01 -5.91 -1.31
N TYR A 80 -6.18 -6.38 -0.08
CA TYR A 80 -5.28 -7.35 0.54
C TYR A 80 -6.09 -8.33 1.40
N PHE A 81 -5.70 -9.61 1.40
CA PHE A 81 -6.41 -10.65 2.12
C PHE A 81 -5.47 -11.40 3.06
N ILE A 82 -5.94 -11.61 4.29
CA ILE A 82 -5.32 -12.47 5.28
C ILE A 82 -6.22 -13.68 5.49
N PHE A 83 -5.63 -14.88 5.51
CA PHE A 83 -6.32 -16.12 5.81
C PHE A 83 -5.88 -16.58 7.21
N LEU A 84 -6.83 -16.75 8.13
CA LEU A 84 -6.56 -17.08 9.52
C LEU A 84 -7.14 -18.44 9.89
N ARG A 85 -6.47 -19.16 10.78
CA ARG A 85 -7.01 -20.33 11.48
C ARG A 85 -6.59 -20.29 12.93
N GLY A 86 -7.56 -20.30 13.84
CA GLY A 86 -7.28 -20.21 15.28
C GLY A 86 -6.54 -18.92 15.66
N GLY A 87 -6.81 -17.81 14.96
CA GLY A 87 -6.12 -16.53 15.17
C GLY A 87 -4.76 -16.38 14.47
N GLU A 88 -4.19 -17.47 13.94
CA GLU A 88 -2.89 -17.47 13.28
C GLU A 88 -3.02 -17.27 11.77
N VAL A 89 -2.10 -16.50 11.19
CA VAL A 89 -2.02 -16.29 9.73
C VAL A 89 -1.50 -17.55 9.05
N VAL A 90 -2.32 -18.16 8.20
CA VAL A 90 -1.96 -19.36 7.44
C VAL A 90 -1.66 -19.06 5.97
N ASP A 91 -2.18 -17.95 5.42
CA ASP A 91 -1.89 -17.54 4.05
C ASP A 91 -2.19 -16.04 3.85
N ARG A 92 -1.71 -15.50 2.73
CA ARG A 92 -1.86 -14.09 2.33
C ARG A 92 -2.14 -13.99 0.82
N LEU A 93 -2.83 -12.93 0.42
CA LEU A 93 -3.01 -12.56 -0.98
C LEU A 93 -2.98 -11.05 -1.10
N GLU A 94 -2.06 -10.53 -1.91
CA GLU A 94 -1.98 -9.11 -2.26
C GLU A 94 -2.63 -8.87 -3.63
N GLY A 95 -3.44 -7.81 -3.74
CA GLY A 95 -4.04 -7.38 -4.99
C GLY A 95 -5.36 -8.09 -5.33
N ALA A 96 -5.92 -7.68 -6.47
CA ALA A 96 -7.21 -8.17 -6.96
C ALA A 96 -7.03 -9.40 -7.84
N ASP A 97 -7.15 -10.58 -7.24
CA ASP A 97 -7.07 -11.88 -7.93
C ASP A 97 -8.24 -12.79 -7.48
N PRO A 98 -9.41 -12.73 -8.15
CA PRO A 98 -10.57 -13.55 -7.80
C PRO A 98 -10.31 -15.07 -7.86
N PRO A 99 -9.61 -15.61 -8.88
CA PRO A 99 -9.23 -17.03 -8.88
C PRO A 99 -8.38 -17.43 -7.68
N ALA A 100 -7.35 -16.66 -7.33
CA ALA A 100 -6.49 -16.97 -6.19
C ALA A 100 -7.24 -16.86 -4.86
N LEU A 101 -8.08 -15.83 -4.69
CA LEU A 101 -8.92 -15.68 -3.49
C LEU A 101 -9.82 -16.90 -3.31
N THR A 102 -10.50 -17.32 -4.38
CA THR A 102 -11.40 -18.49 -4.37
C THR A 102 -10.64 -19.77 -4.03
N ALA A 103 -9.48 -19.99 -4.66
CA ALA A 103 -8.66 -21.18 -4.41
C ALA A 103 -8.17 -21.25 -2.96
N LYS A 104 -7.63 -20.14 -2.42
CA LYS A 104 -7.14 -20.05 -1.04
C LYS A 104 -8.26 -20.19 0.00
N ALA A 105 -9.41 -19.53 -0.22
CA ALA A 105 -10.57 -19.68 0.67
C ALA A 105 -11.11 -21.11 0.69
N THR A 106 -11.14 -21.77 -0.47
CA THR A 106 -11.54 -23.18 -0.56
C THR A 106 -10.55 -24.11 0.14
N ALA A 107 -9.24 -23.85 0.02
CA ALA A 107 -8.21 -24.59 0.75
C ALA A 107 -8.34 -24.39 2.28
N LEU A 108 -8.62 -23.16 2.70
CA LEU A 108 -8.90 -22.81 4.09
C LEU A 108 -10.13 -23.57 4.61
N ALA A 109 -11.21 -23.67 3.84
CA ALA A 109 -12.40 -24.41 4.24
C ALA A 109 -12.13 -25.92 4.43
N ARG A 110 -11.23 -26.52 3.64
CA ARG A 110 -10.91 -27.95 3.72
C ARG A 110 -9.90 -28.33 4.82
N GLY A 111 -9.31 -27.36 5.53
CA GLY A 111 -8.30 -27.65 6.54
C GLY A 111 -6.87 -27.86 6.01
N GLY A 112 -6.63 -27.57 4.72
CA GLY A 112 -5.30 -27.70 4.13
C GLY A 112 -4.40 -26.52 4.52
N SER A 113 -3.27 -26.82 5.18
CA SER A 113 -2.14 -25.90 5.23
C SER A 113 -1.45 -25.93 3.88
N VAL A 114 -1.83 -25.06 2.96
CA VAL A 114 -1.03 -24.88 1.75
C VAL A 114 0.25 -24.17 2.19
N ALA A 115 1.35 -24.93 2.19
CA ALA A 115 2.68 -24.37 2.32
C ALA A 115 2.91 -23.37 1.19
N THR A 116 2.63 -22.10 1.46
CA THR A 116 3.19 -21.01 0.69
C THR A 116 4.68 -20.98 1.01
N SER A 117 5.49 -21.11 -0.03
CA SER A 117 6.92 -20.80 -0.03
C SER A 117 7.16 -19.47 0.68
N SER A 118 7.54 -19.59 1.95
CA SER A 118 8.00 -18.52 2.81
C SER A 118 9.30 -17.97 2.24
N GLY A 119 9.21 -16.78 1.65
CA GLY A 119 10.31 -15.83 1.67
C GLY A 119 10.19 -15.02 2.96
N THR A 120 10.90 -15.48 3.99
CA THR A 120 11.03 -14.87 5.33
C THR A 120 11.37 -13.38 5.30
N ALA A 121 10.69 -12.60 6.12
CA ALA A 121 11.16 -11.31 6.61
C ALA A 121 11.72 -11.45 8.04
N ALA A 122 12.94 -10.96 8.29
CA ALA A 122 13.34 -10.29 9.54
C ALA A 122 14.78 -9.71 9.48
N ALA A 123 14.84 -8.38 9.36
CA ALA A 123 15.67 -7.40 10.10
C ALA A 123 17.23 -7.48 10.21
N SER A 124 17.84 -6.44 9.64
CA SER A 124 18.79 -5.45 10.23
C SER A 124 20.32 -5.65 10.24
N ALA A 125 20.96 -4.69 9.53
CA ALA A 125 22.31 -4.08 9.67
C ALA A 125 23.54 -4.99 9.41
N LYS A 126 24.57 -4.61 8.62
CA LYS A 126 25.33 -3.35 8.62
C LYS A 126 26.31 -3.31 7.40
N VAL A 127 26.68 -2.10 6.97
CA VAL A 127 27.92 -1.69 6.24
C VAL A 127 28.09 -2.02 4.74
N ALA A 128 27.94 -0.94 3.97
CA ALA A 128 28.81 -0.41 2.91
C ALA A 128 29.11 -1.20 1.61
N ALA A 129 28.78 -0.47 0.54
CA ALA A 129 29.62 -0.15 -0.61
C ALA A 129 29.83 -1.18 -1.75
N ALA A 130 29.49 -0.66 -2.92
CA ALA A 130 30.13 -0.82 -4.23
C ALA A 130 29.59 -1.91 -5.19
N ALA A 131 28.98 -1.36 -6.24
CA ALA A 131 29.27 -1.60 -7.66
C ALA A 131 28.49 -2.67 -8.46
N ALA A 132 27.87 -2.13 -9.52
CA ALA A 132 27.70 -2.67 -10.87
C ALA A 132 26.61 -3.74 -11.16
N GLY A 133 25.59 -3.32 -11.93
CA GLY A 133 25.29 -3.99 -13.21
C GLY A 133 23.86 -4.52 -13.44
N GLY A 134 23.14 -3.86 -14.37
CA GLY A 134 22.08 -4.42 -15.25
C GLY A 134 20.66 -4.51 -14.68
N GLY A 135 19.58 -4.10 -15.33
CA GLY A 135 19.36 -3.48 -16.65
C GLY A 135 17.89 -3.68 -17.05
N ASP A 136 17.25 -2.64 -17.59
CA ASP A 136 16.27 -2.79 -18.68
C ASP A 136 16.29 -1.52 -19.53
N SER A 137 16.17 -1.72 -20.84
CA SER A 137 16.41 -0.77 -21.91
C SER A 137 15.12 -0.11 -22.36
N GLY A 138 15.15 1.22 -22.49
CA GLY A 138 14.08 1.93 -23.18
C GLY A 138 14.25 3.45 -23.19
N ALA A 139 14.90 3.94 -24.25
CA ALA A 139 14.94 5.31 -24.75
C ALA A 139 15.93 6.31 -24.12
N THR A 140 16.87 6.72 -24.98
CA THR A 140 17.77 7.86 -24.89
C THR A 140 17.04 9.16 -24.54
N ASP A 141 17.35 9.74 -23.37
CA ASP A 141 17.44 11.20 -23.24
C ASP A 141 18.41 11.57 -22.11
N SER A 142 19.21 12.60 -22.37
CA SER A 142 20.27 13.05 -21.49
C SER A 142 19.66 13.76 -20.28
N GLY A 143 19.61 13.07 -19.14
CA GLY A 143 19.11 13.62 -17.87
C GLY A 143 17.73 13.15 -17.43
N GLY A 144 17.37 11.90 -17.71
CA GLY A 144 16.12 11.28 -17.25
C GLY A 144 15.92 11.30 -15.72
N VAL A 145 14.73 10.87 -15.27
CA VAL A 145 14.28 10.85 -13.87
C VAL A 145 15.35 10.34 -12.89
N PHE A 146 16.11 9.32 -13.29
CA PHE A 146 17.24 8.78 -12.51
C PHE A 146 18.36 9.79 -12.25
N GLY A 147 18.73 10.60 -13.24
CA GLY A 147 19.72 11.67 -13.08
C GLY A 147 19.23 12.74 -12.12
N ARG A 148 17.94 13.08 -12.19
CA ARG A 148 17.30 14.06 -11.30
C ARG A 148 17.21 13.57 -9.86
N ILE A 149 16.87 12.30 -9.64
CA ILE A 149 16.88 11.67 -8.32
C ILE A 149 18.30 11.67 -7.75
N LYS A 150 19.31 11.29 -8.54
CA LYS A 150 20.70 11.28 -8.11
C LYS A 150 21.18 12.67 -7.67
N TYR A 151 20.81 13.73 -8.40
CA TYR A 151 21.11 15.10 -8.03
C TYR A 151 20.45 15.52 -6.71
N LEU A 152 19.15 15.21 -6.53
CA LEU A 152 18.43 15.55 -5.30
C LEU A 152 19.05 14.86 -4.07
N LEU A 153 19.38 13.57 -4.20
CA LEU A 153 20.01 12.78 -3.14
C LEU A 153 21.43 13.25 -2.81
N SER A 154 22.18 13.82 -3.77
CA SER A 154 23.52 14.36 -3.51
C SER A 154 23.54 15.77 -2.96
N THR A 155 22.43 16.51 -3.09
CA THR A 155 22.39 17.94 -2.74
C THR A 155 21.87 18.18 -1.32
N TRP A 156 21.00 17.31 -0.82
CA TRP A 156 20.34 17.51 0.47
C TRP A 156 20.61 16.37 1.46
N PRO A 157 20.80 16.69 2.75
CA PRO A 157 21.09 15.69 3.78
C PRO A 157 19.89 14.78 4.07
N VAL A 158 18.68 15.26 3.81
CA VAL A 158 17.43 14.50 3.96
C VAL A 158 16.49 14.86 2.82
N VAL A 159 15.98 13.86 2.11
CA VAL A 159 15.00 14.01 1.03
C VAL A 159 13.79 13.14 1.36
N VAL A 160 12.60 13.73 1.40
CA VAL A 160 11.35 13.00 1.61
C VAL A 160 10.60 12.89 0.29
N PHE A 161 10.35 11.64 -0.13
CA PHE A 161 9.45 11.35 -1.23
C PHE A 161 8.07 11.05 -0.66
N MET A 162 7.06 11.79 -1.09
CA MET A 162 5.70 11.61 -0.58
C MET A 162 4.65 11.89 -1.65
N LYS A 163 3.45 11.38 -1.40
CA LYS A 163 2.24 11.69 -2.18
C LYS A 163 1.66 13.02 -1.70
N GLY A 164 1.48 13.98 -2.61
CA GLY A 164 1.04 15.35 -2.29
C GLY A 164 2.20 16.36 -2.26
N SER A 165 2.02 17.46 -1.53
CA SER A 165 3.01 18.54 -1.37
C SER A 165 3.33 18.78 0.10
N SER A 166 4.39 19.54 0.40
CA SER A 166 4.82 19.86 1.78
C SER A 166 3.74 20.53 2.62
N ASP A 167 2.84 21.25 1.98
CA ASP A 167 1.68 21.92 2.57
C ASP A 167 0.42 21.05 2.57
N ALA A 168 0.32 20.06 1.67
CA ALA A 168 -0.83 19.17 1.54
C ALA A 168 -0.40 17.70 1.32
N PRO A 169 0.16 17.03 2.35
CA PRO A 169 0.49 15.61 2.29
C PRO A 169 -0.80 14.77 2.20
N ARG A 170 -0.79 13.73 1.36
CA ARG A 170 -1.97 12.88 1.09
C ARG A 170 -1.91 11.49 1.73
N CYS A 171 -1.09 11.33 2.77
CA CYS A 171 -0.94 10.08 3.53
C CYS A 171 -0.62 10.43 4.98
N GLY A 172 -1.23 9.73 5.94
CA GLY A 172 -1.05 9.98 7.38
C GLY A 172 0.41 9.85 7.84
N PHE A 173 1.16 8.89 7.29
CA PHE A 173 2.58 8.73 7.56
C PHE A 173 3.39 9.94 7.07
N SER A 174 3.21 10.35 5.81
CA SER A 174 3.89 11.52 5.24
C SER A 174 3.54 12.81 5.98
N GLY A 175 2.29 12.94 6.44
CA GLY A 175 1.84 14.07 7.25
C GLY A 175 2.63 14.19 8.56
N ARG A 176 2.78 13.09 9.31
CA ARG A 176 3.55 13.07 10.57
C ARG A 176 5.03 13.41 10.35
N VAL A 177 5.64 12.92 9.26
CA VAL A 177 7.04 13.21 8.90
C VAL A 177 7.21 14.69 8.54
N VAL A 178 6.32 15.25 7.73
CA VAL A 178 6.33 16.68 7.37
C VAL A 178 6.16 17.56 8.61
N GLU A 179 5.25 17.20 9.52
CA GLU A 179 5.05 17.93 10.78
C GLU A 179 6.32 17.93 11.64
N ALA A 180 6.99 16.79 11.78
CA ALA A 180 8.24 16.68 12.52
C ALA A 180 9.37 17.51 11.89
N LEU A 181 9.51 17.48 10.57
CA LEU A 181 10.52 18.28 9.85
C LEU A 181 10.27 19.78 9.95
N ASN A 182 8.99 20.21 9.94
CA ASN A 182 8.61 21.60 10.16
C ASN A 182 8.94 22.06 11.59
N LYS A 183 8.68 21.23 12.60
CA LYS A 183 9.05 21.53 14.00
C LYS A 183 10.56 21.70 14.19
N LEU A 184 11.36 20.98 13.41
CA LEU A 184 12.82 21.08 13.44
C LEU A 184 13.38 22.21 12.54
N ALA A 185 12.51 22.99 11.89
CA ALA A 185 12.87 24.06 10.94
C ALA A 185 13.81 23.60 9.80
N VAL A 186 13.74 22.32 9.41
CA VAL A 186 14.59 21.72 8.36
C VAL A 186 13.97 21.90 6.96
N CYS A 187 12.77 22.49 6.86
CA CYS A 187 12.07 22.68 5.60
C CYS A 187 12.50 23.95 4.86
N ARG A 188 13.56 23.86 4.03
CA ARG A 188 13.74 24.79 2.91
C ARG A 188 12.99 24.23 1.71
N VAL A 189 11.73 24.63 1.55
CA VAL A 189 10.89 24.19 0.42
C VAL A 189 11.40 24.86 -0.86
N ALA A 190 12.02 24.10 -1.75
CA ALA A 190 12.18 24.52 -3.14
C ALA A 190 10.84 24.28 -3.85
N SER A 191 10.00 25.32 -3.97
CA SER A 191 8.83 25.25 -4.86
C SER A 191 9.30 25.44 -6.30
N ALA A 192 9.17 24.40 -7.12
CA ALA A 192 9.37 24.49 -8.56
C ALA A 192 8.01 24.46 -9.26
N SER A 193 7.49 25.64 -9.62
CA SER A 193 6.32 25.72 -10.51
C SER A 193 6.77 25.56 -11.96
N LEU A 194 6.24 24.53 -12.63
CA LEU A 194 6.49 24.24 -14.05
C LEU A 194 5.50 25.06 -14.90
N HIS A 195 6.00 26.04 -15.67
CA HIS A 195 5.20 26.73 -16.70
C HIS A 195 5.82 26.46 -18.08
N VAL A 196 5.04 25.86 -18.98
CA VAL A 196 5.47 25.48 -20.34
C VAL A 196 4.92 26.51 -21.33
N GLN A 197 5.80 27.22 -22.04
CA GLN A 197 5.41 28.16 -23.11
C GLN A 197 5.45 27.46 -24.49
N PRO A 198 4.53 27.76 -25.42
CA PRO A 198 4.55 27.19 -26.76
C PRO A 198 5.65 27.86 -27.61
N GLY A 199 6.65 27.07 -28.03
CA GLY A 199 7.86 27.55 -28.70
C GLY A 199 7.69 27.83 -30.21
N ARG A 200 8.34 28.90 -30.68
CA ARG A 200 8.54 29.18 -32.12
C ARG A 200 9.76 28.39 -32.59
N MET A 201 9.51 27.32 -33.36
CA MET A 201 10.46 26.51 -34.15
C MET A 201 11.73 26.04 -33.40
N GLY A 202 11.59 24.94 -32.65
CA GLY A 202 12.73 24.19 -32.07
C GLY A 202 12.55 23.78 -30.61
N GLY A 203 11.58 22.90 -30.32
CA GLY A 203 11.41 22.23 -29.00
C GLY A 203 10.96 23.11 -27.83
N PRO A 204 10.28 22.56 -26.80
CA PRO A 204 9.86 23.33 -25.63
C PRO A 204 11.10 23.72 -24.79
N SER A 205 11.50 24.98 -24.86
CA SER A 205 12.50 25.55 -23.95
C SER A 205 11.83 25.93 -22.62
N ALA A 206 12.21 25.26 -21.53
CA ALA A 206 11.82 25.63 -20.18
C ALA A 206 12.89 26.57 -19.59
N VAL A 207 12.53 27.83 -19.35
CA VAL A 207 13.37 28.78 -18.61
C VAL A 207 12.91 28.80 -17.16
N VAL A 208 13.80 28.45 -16.23
CA VAL A 208 13.52 28.48 -14.80
C VAL A 208 14.13 29.75 -14.21
N HIS A 209 13.28 30.64 -13.68
CA HIS A 209 13.72 31.79 -12.90
C HIS A 209 13.76 31.45 -11.41
N PHE A 210 14.89 31.70 -10.76
CA PHE A 210 15.04 31.62 -9.31
C PHE A 210 14.87 33.01 -8.70
N HIS A 211 13.95 33.15 -7.75
CA HIS A 211 13.95 34.28 -6.81
C HIS A 211 14.35 33.74 -5.44
N SER A 212 15.39 34.33 -4.84
CA SER A 212 15.60 34.20 -3.40
C SER A 212 14.62 35.16 -2.72
N GLY A 213 13.74 34.63 -1.89
CA GLY A 213 13.06 35.42 -0.87
C GLY A 213 13.91 35.38 0.39
N ASP A 214 14.25 36.56 0.92
CA ASP A 214 14.82 36.74 2.26
C ASP A 214 13.84 36.28 3.36
#